data_AF-D5EMC8-F1
#
_entry.id   AF-D5EMC8-F1
#
_cell.length_a   1.000
_cell.length_b   1.000
_cell.length_c   1.000
_cell.angle_alpha   90.00
_cell.angle_beta   90.00
_cell.angle_gamma   90.00
#
_symmetry.space_group_name_H-M   'P 1'
#
loop_
_entity.id
_entity.type
_entity.pdbx_description
1 polymer ?
#
loop_
_entity_poly.entity_id
_entity_poly.type
_entity_poly.pdbx_seq_one_letter_code
_entity_poly.pdbx_strand_id
1 'polypeptide(L)'
;METNPYFKKTKENAFYDEEAFGYARSQFVDIKKTFLDRLACAQVFDRERFEAMILWLEELKEFHEKNYEPMEEYYLDGFHSIQNHLEIQSKYSTDQKEECTEALSVWSKIIDEYTTTT
;
A
#
# COMPACT_ATOMS: atom_id res chain seq x y z
N MET A 1 6.01 -15.36 13.61
CA MET A 1 5.37 -14.42 12.69
C MET A 1 5.58 -14.97 11.31
N GLU A 2 4.53 -15.47 10.68
CA GLU A 2 4.59 -15.83 9.26
C GLU A 2 4.90 -14.55 8.48
N THR A 3 5.95 -14.60 7.66
CA THR A 3 6.28 -13.49 6.76
C THR A 3 5.17 -13.36 5.74
N ASN A 4 4.62 -12.15 5.57
CA ASN A 4 3.57 -11.88 4.59
C ASN A 4 3.99 -12.39 3.20
N PRO A 5 3.18 -13.24 2.53
CA PRO A 5 3.59 -13.94 1.31
C PRO A 5 3.82 -13.02 0.11
N TYR A 6 3.24 -11.82 0.12
CA TYR A 6 3.39 -10.79 -0.91
C TYR A 6 4.49 -9.77 -0.58
N PHE A 7 5.09 -9.86 0.60
CA PHE A 7 6.22 -9.03 0.99
C PHE A 7 7.50 -9.85 1.09
N LYS A 8 8.23 -9.90 -0.03
CA LYS A 8 9.51 -10.60 -0.13
C LYS A 8 10.62 -9.58 -0.35
N LYS A 9 11.01 -8.92 0.74
CA LYS A 9 12.22 -8.11 0.74
C LYS A 9 13.41 -9.01 0.44
N THR A 10 14.09 -8.77 -0.68
CA THR A 10 15.34 -9.45 -1.01
C THR A 10 16.36 -9.11 0.08
N LYS A 11 16.82 -10.14 0.81
CA LYS A 11 17.61 -9.95 2.04
C LYS A 11 19.03 -9.46 1.81
N GLU A 12 19.49 -9.32 0.58
CA GLU A 12 20.87 -8.99 0.29
C GLU A 12 20.91 -8.04 -0.91
N ASN A 13 21.63 -6.93 -0.72
CA ASN A 13 22.01 -5.89 -1.68
C ASN A 13 21.11 -4.65 -1.76
N ALA A 14 21.53 -3.71 -0.90
CA ALA A 14 21.66 -2.28 -1.16
C ALA A 14 20.37 -1.50 -1.47
N PHE A 15 19.99 -0.66 -0.50
CA PHE A 15 19.29 0.61 -0.71
C PHE A 15 20.02 1.60 -1.67
N TYR A 16 20.99 1.12 -2.46
CA TYR A 16 21.78 1.83 -3.47
C TYR A 16 21.74 1.13 -4.84
N ASP A 17 20.98 0.04 -4.98
CA ASP A 17 20.82 -0.68 -6.25
C ASP A 17 19.52 -0.23 -6.92
N GLU A 18 19.65 0.37 -8.09
CA GLU A 18 18.52 0.76 -8.95
C GLU A 18 17.60 -0.44 -9.24
N GLU A 19 18.15 -1.65 -9.28
CA GLU A 19 17.38 -2.89 -9.46
C GLU A 19 16.50 -3.20 -8.25
N ALA A 20 16.99 -2.99 -7.02
CA ALA A 20 16.23 -3.23 -5.79
C ALA A 20 15.07 -2.23 -5.66
N PHE A 21 15.30 -0.97 -6.02
CA PHE A 21 14.25 0.05 -6.08
C PHE A 21 13.23 -0.25 -7.18
N GLY A 22 13.69 -0.61 -8.39
CA GLY A 22 12.83 -1.03 -9.49
C GLY A 22 11.95 -2.22 -9.12
N TYR A 23 12.49 -3.18 -8.38
CA TYR A 23 11.72 -4.30 -7.84
C TYR A 23 10.66 -3.84 -6.84
N ALA A 24 11.03 -3.06 -5.81
CA ALA A 24 10.09 -2.56 -4.81
C ALA A 24 8.94 -1.77 -5.45
N ARG A 25 9.27 -0.87 -6.39
CA ARG A 25 8.28 -0.12 -7.19
C ARG A 25 7.34 -1.05 -7.94
N SER A 26 7.89 -2.04 -8.65
CA SER A 26 7.08 -2.98 -9.41
C SER A 26 6.15 -3.80 -8.51
N GLN A 27 6.63 -4.26 -7.35
CA GLN A 27 5.82 -5.01 -6.40
C GLN A 27 4.70 -4.14 -5.80
N PHE A 28 5.03 -2.90 -5.41
CA PHE A 28 4.03 -1.96 -4.91
C PHE A 28 2.90 -1.72 -5.91
N VAL A 29 3.25 -1.42 -7.17
CA VAL A 29 2.26 -1.16 -8.22
C VAL A 29 1.37 -2.38 -8.48
N ASP A 30 1.95 -3.57 -8.55
CA ASP A 30 1.21 -4.81 -8.81
C ASP A 30 0.26 -5.17 -7.65
N ILE A 31 0.75 -5.08 -6.41
CA ILE A 31 -0.04 -5.37 -5.21
C ILE A 31 -1.14 -4.33 -5.03
N LYS A 32 -0.84 -3.03 -5.20
CA LYS A 32 -1.82 -1.94 -5.12
C LYS A 32 -2.95 -2.15 -6.12
N LYS A 33 -2.60 -2.45 -7.38
CA LYS A 33 -3.58 -2.72 -8.44
C LYS A 33 -4.45 -3.93 -8.09
N THR A 34 -3.83 -5.05 -7.71
CA THR A 34 -4.56 -6.28 -7.40
C THR A 34 -5.45 -6.12 -6.17
N PHE A 35 -4.98 -5.40 -5.14
CA PHE A 35 -5.78 -5.09 -3.96
C PHE A 35 -6.99 -4.23 -4.34
N LEU A 36 -6.79 -3.17 -5.12
CA LEU A 36 -7.87 -2.30 -5.58
C LEU A 36 -8.89 -3.08 -6.43
N ASP A 37 -8.45 -3.92 -7.36
CA ASP A 37 -9.34 -4.74 -8.20
C ASP A 37 -10.20 -5.68 -7.33
N ARG A 38 -9.60 -6.33 -6.32
CA ARG A 38 -10.34 -7.21 -5.39
C ARG A 38 -11.33 -6.43 -4.55
N LEU A 39 -10.93 -5.28 -4.02
CA LEU A 39 -11.79 -4.46 -3.17
C LEU A 39 -12.93 -3.80 -3.96
N ALA A 40 -12.65 -3.33 -5.18
CA ALA A 40 -13.61 -2.61 -6.01
C ALA A 40 -14.57 -3.55 -6.76
N CYS A 41 -14.07 -4.63 -7.36
CA CYS A 41 -14.86 -5.50 -8.22
C CYS A 41 -15.41 -6.72 -7.49
N ALA A 42 -14.57 -7.41 -6.71
CA ALA A 42 -15.00 -8.59 -5.98
C ALA A 42 -15.62 -8.24 -4.62
N GLN A 43 -15.47 -6.99 -4.16
CA GLN A 43 -15.89 -6.55 -2.84
C GLN A 43 -15.29 -7.45 -1.74
N VAL A 44 -14.02 -7.83 -1.90
CA VAL A 44 -13.28 -8.64 -0.94
C VAL A 44 -12.09 -7.85 -0.43
N PHE A 45 -12.01 -7.71 0.89
CA PHE A 45 -10.84 -7.22 1.57
C PHE A 45 -9.78 -8.31 1.62
N ASP A 46 -8.63 -8.02 1.02
CA ASP A 46 -7.48 -8.91 1.01
C ASP A 46 -6.45 -8.40 2.01
N ARG A 47 -6.51 -8.93 3.24
CA ARG A 47 -5.63 -8.51 4.34
C ARG A 47 -4.16 -8.61 3.99
N GLU A 48 -3.74 -9.75 3.44
CA GLU A 48 -2.34 -9.99 3.13
C GLU A 48 -1.83 -9.00 2.08
N ARG A 49 -2.62 -8.69 1.05
CA ARG A 49 -2.24 -7.67 0.07
C ARG A 49 -2.28 -6.26 0.63
N PHE A 50 -3.22 -5.94 1.50
CA PHE A 50 -3.28 -4.64 2.16
C PHE A 50 -2.03 -4.40 3.03
N GLU A 51 -1.67 -5.38 3.86
CA GLU A 51 -0.46 -5.33 4.68
C GLU A 51 0.81 -5.24 3.82
N ALA A 52 0.91 -6.03 2.75
CA ALA A 52 2.07 -5.97 1.85
C ALA A 52 2.17 -4.63 1.12
N MET A 53 1.04 -4.04 0.72
CA MET A 53 1.00 -2.71 0.11
C MET A 53 1.58 -1.65 1.05
N ILE A 54 1.24 -1.70 2.34
CA ILE A 54 1.79 -0.78 3.34
C ILE A 54 3.30 -1.00 3.50
N LEU A 55 3.75 -2.25 3.65
CA LEU A 55 5.17 -2.57 3.79
C LEU A 55 5.98 -2.10 2.58
N TRP A 56 5.48 -2.31 1.36
CA TRP A 56 6.16 -1.81 0.16
C TRP A 56 6.17 -0.28 0.06
N LEU A 57 5.10 0.38 0.51
CA LEU A 57 5.05 1.83 0.56
C LEU A 57 6.09 2.40 1.54
N GLU A 58 6.26 1.78 2.71
CA GLU A 58 7.30 2.13 3.68
C GLU A 58 8.70 1.96 3.10
N GLU A 59 8.98 0.87 2.37
CA GLU A 59 10.28 0.66 1.71
C GLU A 59 10.58 1.75 0.67
N LEU A 60 9.57 2.13 -0.14
CA LEU A 60 9.72 3.20 -1.12
C LEU A 60 9.98 4.55 -0.42
N LYS A 61 9.26 4.83 0.65
CA LYS A 61 9.45 6.04 1.45
C LYS A 61 10.87 6.10 2.02
N GLU A 62 11.34 5.02 2.66
CA GLU A 62 12.70 4.94 3.19
C GLU A 62 13.76 5.16 2.11
N PHE A 63 13.54 4.64 0.89
CA PHE A 63 14.46 4.86 -0.23
C PHE A 63 14.53 6.34 -0.61
N HIS A 64 13.38 6.98 -0.80
CA HIS A 64 13.30 8.39 -1.18
C HIS A 64 13.89 9.31 -0.10
N GLU A 65 13.57 9.07 1.18
CA GLU A 65 14.14 9.81 2.32
C GLU A 65 15.67 9.69 2.40
N LYS A 66 16.22 8.48 2.19
CA LYS A 66 17.68 8.26 2.22
C LYS A 66 18.41 8.94 1.06
N ASN A 67 17.75 9.08 -0.08
CA ASN A 67 18.33 9.71 -1.28
C ASN A 67 18.03 11.22 -1.39
N TYR A 68 17.33 11.80 -0.40
CA TYR A 68 16.89 13.20 -0.43
C TYR A 68 16.02 13.55 -1.65
N GLU A 69 15.25 12.57 -2.15
CA GLU A 69 14.36 12.73 -3.29
C GLU A 69 12.90 12.70 -2.80
N PRO A 70 12.02 13.56 -3.31
CA PRO A 70 10.60 13.45 -3.02
C PRO A 70 10.03 12.18 -3.64
N MET A 71 9.03 11.58 -2.99
CA MET A 71 8.22 10.55 -3.62
C MET A 71 7.44 11.14 -4.80
N GLU A 72 7.45 10.43 -5.91
CA GLU A 72 6.73 10.84 -7.12
C GLU A 72 5.20 10.71 -6.95
N GLU A 73 4.45 11.68 -7.46
CA GLU A 73 2.98 11.74 -7.29
C GLU A 73 2.26 10.48 -7.80
N TYR A 74 2.76 9.81 -8.84
CA TYR A 74 2.13 8.60 -9.38
C TYR A 74 2.09 7.44 -8.38
N TYR A 75 2.93 7.44 -7.33
CA TYR A 75 2.80 6.45 -6.27
C TYR A 75 1.46 6.56 -5.55
N LEU A 76 0.92 7.78 -5.46
CA LEU A 76 -0.36 8.12 -4.84
C LEU A 76 -1.56 7.81 -5.74
N ASP A 77 -1.34 7.45 -7.01
CA ASP A 77 -2.43 7.07 -7.92
C ASP A 77 -3.27 5.93 -7.32
N GLY A 78 -4.58 6.12 -7.30
CA GLY A 78 -5.52 5.14 -6.73
C GLY A 78 -5.64 5.18 -5.19
N PHE A 79 -4.91 6.04 -4.46
CA PHE A 79 -5.06 6.16 -2.99
C PHE A 79 -6.48 6.53 -2.58
N HIS A 80 -7.04 7.54 -3.24
CA HIS A 80 -8.42 7.97 -3.01
C HIS A 80 -9.44 6.89 -3.42
N SER A 81 -9.15 6.10 -4.45
CA SER A 81 -10.01 4.97 -4.85
C SER A 81 -10.03 3.89 -3.77
N ILE A 82 -8.85 3.53 -3.25
CA ILE A 82 -8.73 2.60 -2.11
C ILE A 82 -9.49 3.15 -0.91
N GLN A 83 -9.29 4.41 -0.54
CA GLN A 83 -9.98 5.05 0.58
C GLN A 83 -11.49 4.99 0.44
N ASN A 84 -12.02 5.39 -0.73
CA ASN A 84 -13.45 5.37 -1.02
C ASN A 84 -14.03 3.95 -0.93
N HIS A 85 -13.35 2.95 -1.46
CA HIS A 85 -13.84 1.57 -1.38
C HIS A 85 -13.76 1.00 0.04
N LEU A 86 -12.72 1.32 0.82
CA LEU A 86 -12.66 0.98 2.23
C LEU A 86 -13.78 1.65 3.03
N GLU A 87 -14.12 2.90 2.73
CA GLU A 87 -15.25 3.62 3.32
C GLU A 87 -16.61 2.99 2.99
N ILE A 88 -16.80 2.55 1.75
CA ILE A 88 -18.02 1.84 1.34
C ILE A 88 -18.11 0.51 2.11
N GLN A 89 -17.04 -0.29 2.13
CA GLN A 89 -17.06 -1.59 2.78
C GLN A 89 -17.18 -1.49 4.31
N SER A 90 -16.56 -0.48 4.95
CA SER A 90 -16.68 -0.25 6.40
C SER A 90 -18.08 0.19 6.84
N LYS A 91 -18.87 0.78 5.93
CA LYS A 91 -20.26 1.17 6.21
C LYS A 91 -21.27 0.07 5.91
N TYR A 92 -21.10 -0.59 4.77
CA TYR A 92 -22.17 -1.39 4.15
C TYR A 92 -21.89 -2.89 4.11
N SER A 93 -20.66 -3.34 4.32
CA SER A 93 -20.39 -4.78 4.34
C SER A 93 -20.98 -5.44 5.57
N THR A 94 -21.49 -6.66 5.42
CA THR A 94 -21.91 -7.51 6.54
C THR A 94 -20.75 -8.29 7.15
N ASP A 95 -19.79 -8.71 6.32
CA ASP A 95 -18.84 -9.77 6.68
C ASP A 95 -17.43 -9.27 6.97
N GLN A 96 -17.05 -8.10 6.44
CA GLN A 96 -15.71 -7.51 6.55
C GLN A 96 -15.74 -6.06 7.06
N LYS A 97 -16.84 -5.68 7.73
CA LYS A 97 -17.08 -4.32 8.19
C LYS A 97 -15.98 -3.82 9.12
N GLU A 98 -15.68 -4.60 10.15
CA GLU A 98 -14.70 -4.25 11.19
C GLU A 98 -13.30 -4.13 10.59
N GLU A 99 -12.92 -5.11 9.78
CA GLU A 99 -11.63 -5.15 9.10
C GLU A 99 -11.43 -3.97 8.14
N CYS A 100 -12.43 -3.65 7.31
CA CYS A 100 -12.37 -2.47 6.45
C CYS A 100 -12.38 -1.16 7.24
N THR A 101 -12.98 -1.11 8.44
CA THR A 101 -12.95 0.07 9.31
C THR A 101 -11.55 0.30 9.87
N GLU A 102 -10.89 -0.76 10.32
CA GLU A 102 -9.50 -0.71 10.78
C GLU A 102 -8.56 -0.31 9.64
N ALA A 103 -8.69 -0.96 8.48
CA ALA A 103 -7.90 -0.65 7.30
C ALA A 103 -8.11 0.80 6.83
N LEU A 104 -9.35 1.31 6.85
CA LEU A 104 -9.64 2.71 6.52
C LEU A 104 -8.95 3.68 7.48
N SER A 105 -8.91 3.37 8.78
CA SER A 105 -8.21 4.20 9.77
C SER A 105 -6.71 4.25 9.50
N VAL A 106 -6.10 3.11 9.18
CA VAL A 106 -4.68 3.03 8.81
C VAL A 106 -4.42 3.79 7.51
N TRP A 107 -5.21 3.54 6.48
CA TRP A 107 -5.05 4.15 5.16
C TRP A 107 -5.25 5.66 5.17
N SER A 108 -6.18 6.18 5.98
CA SER A 108 -6.40 7.63 6.07
C SER A 108 -5.19 8.35 6.67
N LYS A 109 -4.53 7.76 7.68
CA LYS A 109 -3.29 8.32 8.24
C LYS A 109 -2.17 8.36 7.21
N ILE A 110 -2.06 7.31 6.39
CA ILE A 110 -1.12 7.26 5.26
C ILE A 110 -1.41 8.40 4.29
N ILE A 111 -2.67 8.57 3.86
CA ILE A 111 -3.03 9.68 2.96
C ILE A 111 -2.67 11.03 3.57
N ASP A 112 -3.00 11.26 4.84
CA ASP A 112 -2.66 12.51 5.53
C ASP A 112 -1.14 12.73 5.52
N GLU A 113 -0.34 11.72 5.85
CA GLU A 113 1.12 11.81 5.83
C GLU A 113 1.67 12.19 4.44
N TYR A 114 1.13 11.59 3.38
CA TYR A 114 1.60 11.85 2.01
C TYR A 114 1.05 13.13 1.36
N THR A 115 -0.08 13.64 1.84
CA THR A 115 -0.72 14.86 1.27
C THR A 115 -0.42 16.13 2.04
N THR A 116 -0.05 16.03 3.32
CA THR A 116 0.29 17.20 4.16
C THR A 116 1.75 17.63 4.03
N THR A 117 2.58 16.86 3.33
CA THR A 117 4.03 17.10 3.18
C THR A 117 4.39 17.82 1.86
N THR A 118 3.40 18.32 1.12
CA THR A 118 3.54 19.21 -0.05
C THR A 118 3.36 20.67 0.33
#